data_AF-A0A933UFZ7-F1
#
_entry.id   AF-A0A933UFZ7-F1
#
_cell.length_a   1.000
_cell.length_b   1.000
_cell.length_c   1.000
_cell.angle_alpha   90.00
_cell.angle_beta   90.00
_cell.angle_gamma   90.00
#
_symmetry.space_group_name_H-M   'P 1'
#
loop_
_entity.id
_entity.type
_entity.pdbx_description
1 polymer ?
#
loop_
_entity_poly.entity_id
_entity_poly.type
_entity_poly.pdbx_seq_one_letter_code
_entity_poly.pdbx_strand_id
1 'polypeptide(L)'
;MSNIPPDIYERVRGFAVAIANATEAGDDVLHDVHCRALRAYYDEQASRGCSHPFLTEAMADFTEDVTDAVRLYELALEESQAFPDEPKHTKMISLAERLAELGRTELAEAYLRDGRAEAVRRGDTHWIQDADRLLQELAN
;
A
#
# COMPACT_ATOMS: atom_id res chain seq x y z
N MET A 1 -3.85 3.26 -17.72
CA MET A 1 -3.80 2.00 -16.94
C MET A 1 -2.34 1.78 -16.64
N SER A 2 -1.97 1.65 -15.37
CA SER A 2 -0.58 1.42 -14.96
C SER A 2 -0.05 0.18 -15.65
N ASN A 3 1.17 0.27 -16.21
CA ASN A 3 1.80 -0.83 -16.94
C ASN A 3 2.39 -1.86 -15.96
N ILE A 4 1.54 -2.44 -15.12
CA ILE A 4 1.92 -3.49 -14.18
C ILE A 4 2.17 -4.76 -14.99
N PRO A 5 3.35 -5.42 -14.85
CA PRO A 5 3.57 -6.71 -15.46
C PRO A 5 2.45 -7.69 -15.09
N PRO A 6 1.80 -8.36 -16.06
CA PRO A 6 0.63 -9.21 -15.78
C PRO A 6 0.90 -10.31 -14.75
N ASP A 7 2.11 -10.86 -14.74
CA ASP A 7 2.55 -11.88 -13.79
C ASP A 7 2.68 -11.33 -12.36
N ILE A 8 3.18 -10.09 -12.20
CA ILE A 8 3.20 -9.40 -10.90
C ILE A 8 1.77 -9.14 -10.44
N TYR A 9 0.92 -8.60 -11.32
CA TYR A 9 -0.47 -8.27 -10.99
C TYR A 9 -1.24 -9.51 -10.51
N GLU A 10 -1.19 -10.61 -11.28
CA GLU A 10 -1.91 -11.83 -10.97
C GLU A 10 -1.45 -12.47 -9.66
N ARG A 11 -0.13 -12.50 -9.40
CA ARG A 11 0.40 -13.06 -8.14
C ARG A 11 0.02 -12.21 -6.94
N VAL A 12 0.21 -10.89 -6.99
CA VAL A 12 -0.15 -9.99 -5.89
C VAL A 12 -1.64 -10.07 -5.59
N ARG A 13 -2.49 -10.04 -6.63
CA ARG A 13 -3.94 -10.22 -6.46
C ARG A 13 -4.26 -11.58 -5.83
N GLY A 14 -3.57 -12.65 -6.25
CA GLY A 14 -3.73 -13.98 -5.68
C GLY A 14 -3.42 -14.02 -4.19
N PHE A 15 -2.31 -13.40 -3.76
CA PHE A 15 -1.96 -13.27 -2.35
C PHE A 15 -2.97 -12.44 -1.58
N ALA A 16 -3.35 -11.27 -2.07
CA ALA A 16 -4.30 -10.39 -1.39
C ALA A 16 -5.66 -11.07 -1.15
N VAL A 17 -6.18 -11.80 -2.15
CA VAL A 17 -7.42 -12.57 -2.00
C VAL A 17 -7.25 -13.71 -0.99
N ALA A 18 -6.13 -14.42 -1.03
CA ALA A 18 -5.88 -15.53 -0.11
C ALA A 18 -5.75 -15.06 1.35
N ILE A 19 -5.06 -13.94 1.58
CA ILE A 19 -4.93 -13.30 2.90
C ILE A 19 -6.31 -12.83 3.39
N ALA A 20 -7.07 -12.12 2.56
CA ALA A 20 -8.41 -11.65 2.92
C ALA A 20 -9.36 -12.80 3.28
N ASN A 21 -9.36 -13.89 2.51
CA ASN A 21 -10.17 -15.07 2.80
C ASN A 21 -9.77 -15.76 4.11
N ALA A 22 -8.47 -15.85 4.41
CA ALA A 22 -8.00 -16.41 5.67
C ALA A 22 -8.41 -15.56 6.87
N THR A 23 -8.32 -14.23 6.74
CA THR A 23 -8.81 -13.28 7.74
C THR A 23 -10.32 -13.42 7.97
N GLU A 24 -11.12 -13.52 6.90
CA GLU A 24 -12.58 -13.72 7.02
C GLU A 24 -12.92 -15.06 7.69
N ALA A 25 -12.12 -16.10 7.45
CA ALA A 25 -12.28 -17.40 8.09
C ALA A 25 -11.78 -17.46 9.55
N GLY A 26 -11.08 -16.43 10.04
CA GLY A 26 -10.41 -16.44 11.34
C GLY A 26 -9.29 -17.48 11.42
N ASP A 27 -8.66 -17.82 10.29
CA ASP A 27 -7.57 -18.79 10.21
C ASP A 27 -6.22 -18.06 10.20
N ASP A 28 -5.75 -17.70 11.39
CA ASP A 28 -4.49 -16.98 11.59
C ASP A 28 -3.29 -17.76 11.02
N VAL A 29 -3.32 -19.09 11.05
CA VAL A 29 -2.24 -19.93 10.50
C VAL A 29 -2.18 -19.80 8.98
N LEU A 30 -3.33 -19.83 8.32
CA LEU A 30 -3.41 -19.68 6.87
C LEU A 30 -3.09 -18.24 6.44
N HIS A 31 -3.54 -17.24 7.20
CA HIS A 31 -3.17 -15.84 7.02
C HIS A 31 -1.64 -15.69 7.00
N ASP A 32 -0.99 -16.17 8.05
CA ASP A 32 0.46 -16.18 8.22
C ASP A 32 1.21 -16.86 7.07
N VAL A 33 0.68 -17.99 6.57
CA VAL A 33 1.26 -18.70 5.43
C VAL A 33 1.24 -17.82 4.18
N HIS A 34 0.12 -17.14 3.91
CA HIS A 34 -0.01 -16.28 2.74
C HIS A 34 0.81 -14.99 2.85
N CYS A 35 0.88 -14.37 4.04
CA CYS A 35 1.76 -13.22 4.28
C CYS A 35 3.24 -13.58 4.09
N ARG A 36 3.69 -14.74 4.59
CA ARG A 36 5.06 -15.23 4.35
C ARG A 36 5.33 -15.53 2.87
N ALA A 37 4.34 -16.06 2.15
CA ALA A 37 4.47 -16.32 0.71
C ALA A 37 4.58 -15.02 -0.10
N LEU A 38 3.82 -13.98 0.26
CA LEU A 38 3.95 -12.64 -0.33
C LEU A 38 5.34 -12.06 -0.04
N ARG A 39 5.83 -12.14 1.20
CA ARG A 39 7.19 -11.67 1.56
C ARG A 39 8.26 -12.39 0.73
N ALA A 40 8.20 -13.71 0.64
CA ALA A 40 9.16 -14.48 -0.15
C ALA A 40 9.15 -14.07 -1.63
N TYR A 41 7.96 -13.80 -2.18
CA TYR A 41 7.83 -13.30 -3.55
C TYR A 41 8.40 -11.89 -3.71
N TYR A 42 8.12 -10.98 -2.78
CA TYR A 42 8.70 -9.64 -2.73
C TYR A 42 10.24 -9.70 -2.72
N ASP A 43 10.83 -10.49 -1.82
CA ASP A 43 12.28 -10.64 -1.69
C ASP A 43 12.90 -11.22 -2.97
N GLU A 44 12.23 -12.17 -3.63
CA GLU A 44 12.67 -12.72 -4.92
C GLU A 44 12.70 -11.62 -5.99
N GLN A 45 11.63 -10.84 -6.15
CA GLN A 45 11.57 -9.77 -7.15
C GLN A 45 12.60 -8.67 -6.87
N ALA A 46 12.76 -8.27 -5.61
CA ALA A 46 13.75 -7.29 -5.20
C ALA A 46 15.17 -7.76 -5.53
N SER A 47 15.51 -9.02 -5.23
CA SER A 47 16.83 -9.60 -5.52
C SER A 47 17.17 -9.64 -7.02
N ARG A 48 16.14 -9.68 -7.87
CA ARG A 48 16.26 -9.69 -9.34
C ARG A 48 16.27 -8.28 -9.95
N GLY A 49 16.10 -7.23 -9.14
CA GLY A 49 15.91 -5.87 -9.61
C GLY A 49 14.61 -5.67 -10.39
N CYS A 50 13.60 -6.50 -10.12
CA CYS A 50 12.29 -6.51 -10.79
C CYS A 50 11.18 -5.94 -9.90
N SER A 51 11.51 -5.20 -8.84
CA SER A 51 10.51 -4.56 -7.99
C SER A 51 9.60 -3.64 -8.80
N HIS A 52 8.32 -3.66 -8.46
CA HIS A 52 7.30 -2.81 -9.03
C HIS A 52 6.53 -2.16 -7.89
N PRO A 53 6.19 -0.85 -7.98
CA PRO A 53 5.54 -0.12 -6.89
C PRO A 53 4.26 -0.79 -6.37
N PHE A 54 3.46 -1.40 -7.26
CA PHE A 54 2.30 -2.22 -6.89
C PHE A 54 2.62 -3.40 -5.94
N LEU A 55 3.73 -4.11 -6.17
CA LEU A 55 4.15 -5.21 -5.30
C LEU A 55 4.66 -4.69 -3.95
N THR A 56 5.44 -3.62 -3.99
CA THR A 56 5.97 -2.98 -2.76
C THR A 56 4.86 -2.41 -1.90
N GLU A 57 3.83 -1.79 -2.50
CA GLU A 57 2.62 -1.35 -1.82
C GLU A 57 1.88 -2.52 -1.17
N ALA A 58 1.62 -3.60 -1.90
CA ALA A 58 0.97 -4.77 -1.33
C ALA A 58 1.78 -5.37 -0.16
N MET A 59 3.12 -5.40 -0.26
CA MET A 59 3.97 -5.82 0.85
C MET A 59 3.83 -4.88 2.07
N ALA A 60 3.66 -3.57 1.85
CA ALA A 60 3.39 -2.61 2.93
C ALA A 60 2.02 -2.86 3.58
N ASP A 61 0.97 -3.09 2.78
CA ASP A 61 -0.40 -3.32 3.27
C ASP A 61 -0.49 -4.49 4.25
N PHE A 62 0.29 -5.55 4.01
CA PHE A 62 0.32 -6.76 4.83
C PHE A 62 1.50 -6.82 5.82
N THR A 63 2.18 -5.70 6.07
CA THR A 63 3.22 -5.60 7.11
C THR A 63 2.62 -5.05 8.40
N GLU A 64 2.68 -5.82 9.49
CA GLU A 64 2.15 -5.42 10.80
C GLU A 64 3.03 -4.40 11.53
N ASP A 65 4.35 -4.49 11.39
CA ASP A 65 5.25 -3.51 12.00
C ASP A 65 5.10 -2.16 11.28
N VAL A 66 4.54 -1.18 11.99
CA VAL A 66 4.21 0.14 11.44
C VAL A 66 5.44 0.85 10.89
N THR A 67 6.62 0.67 11.50
CA THR A 67 7.85 1.31 11.02
C THR A 67 8.32 0.73 9.70
N ASP A 68 8.24 -0.59 9.55
CA ASP A 68 8.59 -1.27 8.31
C ASP A 68 7.54 -1.02 7.21
N ALA A 69 6.26 -0.95 7.55
CA ALA A 69 5.20 -0.58 6.61
C ALA A 69 5.41 0.85 6.05
N VAL A 70 5.75 1.83 6.90
CA VAL A 70 6.10 3.20 6.47
C VAL A 70 7.25 3.17 5.46
N ARG A 71 8.34 2.44 5.76
CA ARG A 71 9.49 2.33 4.86
C ARG A 71 9.12 1.72 3.50
N LEU A 72 8.24 0.73 3.50
CA LEU A 72 7.78 0.08 2.27
C LEU A 72 6.90 1.02 1.43
N TYR A 73 5.99 1.79 2.04
CA TYR A 73 5.22 2.78 1.29
C TYR A 73 6.09 3.92 0.74
N GLU A 74 7.07 4.38 1.50
CA GLU A 74 8.06 5.36 1.02
C GLU A 74 8.83 4.82 -0.19
N LEU A 75 9.28 3.57 -0.13
CA LEU A 75 9.92 2.88 -1.26
C LEU A 75 8.97 2.75 -2.46
N ALA A 76 7.72 2.36 -2.24
CA ALA A 76 6.72 2.25 -3.32
C ALA A 76 6.47 3.60 -4.00
N LEU A 77 6.48 4.71 -3.26
CA LEU A 77 6.39 6.06 -3.81
C LEU A 77 7.62 6.45 -4.63
N GLU A 78 8.82 6.08 -4.17
CA GLU A 78 10.07 6.26 -4.92
C GLU A 78 10.05 5.47 -6.23
N GLU A 79 9.72 4.18 -6.18
CA GLU A 79 9.60 3.31 -7.35
C GLU A 79 8.57 3.86 -8.35
N SER A 80 7.46 4.43 -7.86
CA SER A 80 6.41 5.04 -8.69
C SER A 80 6.91 6.22 -9.56
N GLN A 81 8.11 6.76 -9.32
CA GLN A 81 8.71 7.77 -10.20
C GLN A 81 9.05 7.19 -11.58
N ALA A 82 9.38 5.90 -11.67
CA ALA A 82 9.64 5.20 -12.93
C ALA A 82 8.35 4.79 -13.67
N PHE A 83 7.18 4.91 -13.04
CA PHE A 83 5.89 4.48 -13.57
C PHE A 83 4.87 5.63 -13.54
N PRO A 84 4.85 6.52 -14.54
CA PRO A 84 4.03 7.73 -14.53
C PRO A 84 2.52 7.48 -14.34
N ASP A 85 2.03 6.34 -14.82
CA ASP A 85 0.63 5.95 -14.73
C ASP A 85 0.26 5.25 -13.41
N GLU A 86 1.23 4.90 -12.57
CA GLU A 86 0.99 4.24 -11.29
C GLU A 86 0.18 5.15 -10.35
N PRO A 87 -0.93 4.67 -9.75
CA PRO A 87 -1.64 5.43 -8.73
C PRO A 87 -0.74 5.64 -7.52
N LYS A 88 -0.45 6.91 -7.23
CA LYS A 88 0.32 7.30 -6.04
C LYS A 88 -0.60 7.57 -4.85
N HIS A 89 -1.87 7.87 -5.09
CA HIS A 89 -2.81 8.25 -4.04
C HIS A 89 -3.02 7.15 -3.00
N THR A 90 -3.11 5.89 -3.44
CA THR A 90 -3.27 4.71 -2.58
C THR A 90 -2.10 4.59 -1.60
N LYS A 91 -0.87 4.73 -2.10
CA LYS A 91 0.38 4.71 -1.32
C LYS A 91 0.48 5.90 -0.36
N MET A 92 0.15 7.11 -0.83
CA MET A 92 0.23 8.32 -0.01
C MET A 92 -0.76 8.29 1.16
N ILE A 93 -2.00 7.86 0.92
CA ILE A 93 -3.05 7.82 1.95
C ILE A 93 -2.73 6.71 2.96
N SER A 94 -2.34 5.52 2.50
CA SER A 94 -1.97 4.41 3.40
C SER A 94 -0.70 4.72 4.21
N LEU A 95 0.31 5.35 3.59
CA LEU A 95 1.49 5.86 4.30
C LEU A 95 1.09 6.85 5.40
N ALA A 96 0.18 7.77 5.09
CA ALA A 96 -0.26 8.76 6.07
C ALA A 96 -0.96 8.13 7.27
N GLU A 97 -1.79 7.12 7.05
CA GLU A 97 -2.43 6.35 8.12
C GLU A 97 -1.37 5.74 9.05
N ARG A 98 -0.35 5.07 8.50
CA ARG A 98 0.76 4.51 9.30
C ARG A 98 1.60 5.57 10.00
N LEU A 99 1.82 6.71 9.37
CA LEU A 99 2.52 7.84 10.00
C LEU A 99 1.73 8.42 11.18
N ALA A 100 0.41 8.48 11.08
CA ALA A 100 -0.46 8.90 12.17
C ALA A 100 -0.37 7.95 13.37
N GLU A 101 -0.34 6.63 13.14
CA GLU A 101 -0.12 5.62 14.19
C GLU A 101 1.22 5.82 14.92
N LEU A 102 2.26 6.31 14.24
CA LEU A 102 3.55 6.68 14.85
C LEU A 102 3.56 8.08 15.51
N GLY A 103 2.42 8.77 15.54
CA GLY A 103 2.31 10.14 16.07
C GLY A 103 2.93 11.21 15.18
N ARG A 104 3.29 10.90 13.93
CA ARG A 104 3.87 11.84 12.95
C ARG A 104 2.77 12.58 12.19
N THR A 105 1.88 13.22 12.93
CA THR A 105 0.60 13.76 12.44
C THR A 105 0.77 14.87 11.39
N GLU A 106 1.77 15.75 11.51
CA GLU A 106 2.04 16.79 10.50
C GLU A 106 2.40 16.19 9.14
N LEU A 107 3.22 15.13 9.13
CA LEU A 107 3.62 14.44 7.91
C LEU A 107 2.46 13.63 7.34
N ALA A 108 1.67 12.97 8.20
CA ALA A 108 0.46 12.29 7.80
C ALA A 108 -0.52 13.24 7.11
N GLU A 109 -0.78 14.41 7.70
CA GLU A 109 -1.69 15.41 7.13
C GLU A 109 -1.22 15.90 5.75
N ALA A 110 0.09 16.12 5.57
CA ALA A 110 0.66 16.49 4.27
C ALA A 110 0.41 15.40 3.20
N TYR A 111 0.74 14.14 3.52
CA TYR A 111 0.51 13.03 2.60
C TYR A 111 -0.97 12.78 2.31
N LEU A 112 -1.88 12.97 3.28
CA LEU A 112 -3.32 12.88 3.02
C LEU A 112 -3.80 13.94 2.05
N ARG A 113 -3.34 15.19 2.19
CA ARG A 113 -3.71 16.28 1.26
C ARG A 113 -3.21 16.00 -0.15
N ASP A 114 -1.97 15.56 -0.29
CA ASP A 114 -1.38 15.23 -1.60
C ASP A 114 -2.03 13.99 -2.22
N GLY A 115 -2.23 12.95 -1.42
CA GLY A 115 -2.94 11.71 -1.78
C GLY A 115 -4.36 12.00 -2.27
N ARG A 116 -5.12 12.77 -1.51
CA ARG A 116 -6.47 13.22 -1.89
C ARG A 116 -6.46 14.00 -3.20
N ALA A 117 -5.53 14.94 -3.38
CA ALA A 117 -5.46 15.73 -4.61
C ALA A 117 -5.18 14.85 -5.85
N GLU A 118 -4.34 13.82 -5.73
CA GLU A 118 -4.14 12.82 -6.78
C GLU A 118 -5.38 11.94 -7.01
N ALA A 119 -6.05 11.50 -5.95
CA ALA A 119 -7.30 10.73 -6.06
C ALA A 119 -8.40 11.53 -6.80
N VAL A 120 -8.53 12.84 -6.52
CA VAL A 120 -9.40 13.76 -7.27
C VAL A 120 -9.02 13.81 -8.75
N ARG A 121 -7.74 13.97 -9.09
CA ARG A 121 -7.28 13.99 -10.48
C ARG A 121 -7.61 12.68 -11.22
N ARG A 122 -7.61 11.55 -10.52
CA ARG A 122 -7.93 10.22 -11.07
C ARG A 122 -9.41 9.85 -11.03
N GLY A 123 -10.25 10.65 -10.36
CA GLY A 123 -11.67 10.34 -10.17
C GLY A 123 -11.94 9.19 -9.21
N ASP A 124 -11.01 8.86 -8.32
CA ASP A 124 -11.12 7.75 -7.39
C ASP A 124 -11.90 8.16 -6.13
N THR A 125 -13.23 8.04 -6.20
CA THR A 125 -14.13 8.53 -5.14
C THR A 125 -13.93 7.83 -3.80
N HIS A 126 -13.55 6.55 -3.81
CA HIS A 126 -13.30 5.79 -2.60
C HIS A 126 -12.14 6.40 -1.80
N TRP A 127 -11.00 6.62 -2.45
CA TRP A 127 -9.82 7.19 -1.78
C TRP A 127 -9.96 8.68 -1.46
N ILE A 128 -10.80 9.43 -2.18
CA ILE A 128 -11.15 10.80 -1.78
C ILE A 128 -11.88 10.79 -0.44
N GLN A 129 -12.89 9.94 -0.29
CA GLN A 129 -13.67 9.82 0.94
C GLN A 129 -12.83 9.33 2.11
N ASP A 130 -11.93 8.38 1.85
CA ASP A 130 -11.06 7.83 2.88
C ASP A 130 -10.04 8.87 3.37
N ALA A 131 -9.43 9.63 2.46
CA ALA A 131 -8.55 10.73 2.84
C ALA A 131 -9.29 11.84 3.61
N ASP A 132 -10.52 12.18 3.20
CA ASP A 132 -11.36 13.16 3.92
C ASP A 132 -11.70 12.70 5.35
N ARG A 133 -12.00 11.41 5.53
CA ARG A 133 -12.24 10.80 6.85
C ARG A 133 -10.99 10.90 7.73
N LEU A 134 -9.83 10.45 7.24
CA LEU A 134 -8.58 10.46 7.98
C LEU A 134 -8.12 11.88 8.35
N LEU A 135 -8.31 12.87 7.46
CA LEU A 135 -8.04 14.28 7.76
C LEU A 135 -8.93 14.81 8.88
N GLN A 136 -10.21 14.43 8.91
CA GLN A 136 -11.12 14.81 9.98
C GLN A 136 -10.74 14.16 11.31
N GLU A 137 -10.28 12.91 11.29
CA GLU A 137 -9.80 12.19 12.47
C GLU A 137 -8.55 12.83 13.06
N LEU A 138 -7.59 13.28 12.23
CA LEU A 138 -6.37 13.98 12.69
C LEU A 138 -6.62 15.37 13.29
N ALA A 139 -7.74 16.00 12.96
CA ALA A 139 -8.09 17.34 13.44
C ALA A 139 -8.77 17.34 14.82
N ASN A 140 -9.18 16.16 15.32
CA ASN A 140 -9.86 15.98 16.61
C ASN A 140 -8.91 15.47 17.70
#